data_AF-A0A0C3C2X9-F1
#
_entry.id   AF-A0A0C3C2X9-F1
#
_cell.length_a   1.000
_cell.length_b   1.000
_cell.length_c   1.000
_cell.angle_alpha   90.00
_cell.angle_beta   90.00
_cell.angle_gamma   90.00
#
_symmetry.space_group_name_H-M   'P 1'
#
loop_
_entity.id
_entity.type
_entity.pdbx_description
1 polymer ?
#
loop_
_entity_poly.entity_id
_entity_poly.type
_entity_poly.pdbx_seq_one_letter_code
_entity_poly.pdbx_strand_id
1 'polypeptide(L)'
;MPILRIFQHLFESLLNFDFGFTLSGLKVCPRPWLTFWMLIWPLPWKYGLPTPLDPLEIRDHPDIVHQRYYLDEDYRRLRSFRLFHHRDTPLRSLYRLHDVLCANEDNYVMLEGDYFFRRAGWRTKDIPDPKDPNPLRYAILASLVESMVESFNYKISKGLRREMRMTTSEENHALYMDPNKPFEQAPSWTSHVPPLEEWTSFLEDRVIVIENTPFCKRRICADANQLENV
;
A
#
# COMPACT_ATOMS: atom_id res chain seq x y z
N MET A 1 3.88 30.26 3.41
CA MET A 1 3.57 29.58 4.70
C MET A 1 3.79 28.04 4.73
N PRO A 2 4.66 27.38 3.94
CA PRO A 2 4.88 25.93 4.09
C PRO A 2 5.78 25.55 5.27
N ILE A 3 6.74 26.42 5.63
CA ILE A 3 7.74 26.16 6.68
C ILE A 3 7.11 26.08 8.08
N LEU A 4 6.15 26.96 8.39
CA LEU A 4 5.45 26.97 9.69
C LEU A 4 4.67 25.66 9.94
N ARG A 5 4.04 25.08 8.89
CA ARG A 5 3.34 23.80 8.98
C ARG A 5 4.29 22.62 9.20
N ILE A 6 5.49 22.67 8.63
CA ILE A 6 6.51 21.63 8.81
C ILE A 6 7.02 21.63 10.24
N PHE A 7 7.28 22.81 10.82
CA PHE A 7 7.67 22.92 12.23
C PHE A 7 6.56 22.48 13.18
N GLN A 8 5.29 22.79 12.87
CA GLN A 8 4.16 22.31 13.65
C GLN A 8 4.03 20.78 13.60
N HIS A 9 4.11 20.16 12.41
CA HIS A 9 4.10 18.70 12.27
C HIS A 9 5.28 18.04 12.98
N LEU A 10 6.47 18.65 12.92
CA LEU A 10 7.65 18.13 13.60
C LEU A 10 7.50 18.21 15.13
N PHE A 11 6.95 19.32 15.64
CA PHE A 11 6.66 19.49 17.07
C PHE A 11 5.60 18.51 17.57
N GLU A 12 4.46 18.38 16.88
CA GLU A 12 3.41 17.41 17.20
C GLU A 12 3.93 15.96 17.11
N SER A 13 4.83 15.69 16.17
CA SER A 13 5.41 14.36 15.99
C SER A 13 6.44 14.01 17.06
N LEU A 14 7.23 14.99 17.53
CA LEU A 14 8.12 14.82 18.69
C LEU A 14 7.32 14.62 19.99
N LEU A 15 6.17 15.29 20.14
CA LEU A 15 5.27 15.10 21.29
C LEU A 15 4.63 13.70 21.32
N ASN A 16 4.34 13.12 20.16
CA ASN A 16 3.80 11.76 20.03
C ASN A 16 4.89 10.69 19.87
N PHE A 17 6.17 11.07 19.97
CA PHE A 17 7.29 10.16 19.81
C PHE A 17 7.52 9.41 21.12
N ASP A 18 7.14 8.14 21.16
CA ASP A 18 7.55 7.25 22.23
C ASP A 18 9.04 6.95 22.08
N PHE A 19 9.87 7.77 22.72
CA PHE A 19 11.33 7.64 22.66
C PHE A 19 11.81 6.28 23.17
N GLY A 20 11.17 5.72 24.21
CA GLY A 20 11.57 4.44 24.79
C GLY A 20 11.32 3.29 23.82
N PHE A 21 10.09 3.18 23.31
CA PHE A 21 9.75 2.15 22.32
C PHE A 21 10.57 2.32 21.04
N THR A 22 10.69 3.54 20.53
CA THR A 22 11.40 3.81 19.28
C THR A 22 12.90 3.53 19.38
N LEU A 23 13.57 3.95 20.44
CA LEU A 23 15.00 3.66 20.65
C LEU A 23 15.26 2.16 20.80
N SER A 24 14.37 1.42 21.46
CA SER A 24 14.49 -0.03 21.59
C SER A 24 14.32 -0.75 20.23
N GLY A 25 13.34 -0.32 19.42
CA GLY A 25 13.11 -0.86 18.08
C GLY A 25 14.26 -0.54 17.11
N LEU A 26 14.85 0.66 17.20
CA LEU A 26 15.95 1.09 16.33
C LEU A 26 17.20 0.22 16.49
N LYS A 27 17.50 -0.26 17.70
CA LYS A 27 18.69 -1.10 17.96
C LYS A 27 18.71 -2.39 17.16
N VAL A 28 17.54 -2.87 16.73
CA VAL A 28 17.38 -4.15 16.01
C VAL A 28 17.10 -3.91 14.52
N CYS A 29 17.07 -2.67 14.06
CA CYS A 29 16.95 -2.35 12.64
C CYS A 29 18.28 -2.63 11.92
N PRO A 30 18.28 -3.08 10.65
CA PRO A 30 19.52 -3.32 9.89
C PRO A 30 20.43 -2.08 9.81
N ARG A 31 19.82 -0.88 9.73
CA ARG A 31 20.52 0.40 9.65
C ARG A 31 19.94 1.39 10.67
N PRO A 32 20.29 1.28 11.98
CA PRO A 32 19.66 2.05 13.06
C PRO A 32 19.72 3.56 12.85
N TRP A 33 20.90 4.08 12.50
CA TRP A 33 21.11 5.51 12.31
C TRP A 33 20.40 6.05 11.08
N LEU A 34 20.45 5.33 9.96
CA LEU A 34 19.72 5.70 8.74
C LEU A 34 18.21 5.72 9.00
N THR A 35 17.70 4.69 9.70
CA THR A 35 16.29 4.58 10.07
C THR A 35 15.88 5.72 10.98
N PHE A 36 16.68 6.03 12.00
CA PHE A 36 16.45 7.17 12.89
C PHE A 36 16.34 8.46 12.09
N TRP A 37 17.34 8.76 11.25
CA TRP A 37 17.33 9.96 10.40
C TRP A 37 16.11 10.00 9.48
N MET A 38 15.76 8.89 8.83
CA MET A 38 14.57 8.80 7.98
C MET A 38 13.28 9.12 8.76
N LEU A 39 13.17 8.69 10.02
CA LEU A 39 12.00 8.97 10.86
C LEU A 39 11.93 10.45 11.25
N ILE A 40 13.03 11.03 11.73
CA ILE A 40 13.03 12.38 12.33
C ILE A 40 13.26 13.52 11.34
N TRP A 41 13.88 13.27 10.18
CA TRP A 41 14.31 14.32 9.26
C TRP A 41 13.10 15.04 8.62
N PRO A 42 12.88 16.36 8.82
CA PRO A 42 11.62 17.02 8.47
C PRO A 42 11.26 17.09 6.98
N LEU A 43 12.24 16.97 6.08
CA LEU A 43 12.12 17.43 4.70
C LEU A 43 12.49 16.36 3.68
N PRO A 44 11.57 15.92 2.80
CA PRO A 44 10.13 16.23 2.81
C PRO A 44 9.41 15.56 3.99
N TRP A 45 8.33 16.17 4.48
CA TRP A 45 7.57 15.61 5.60
C TRP A 45 6.98 14.24 5.28
N LYS A 46 6.33 14.15 4.11
CA LYS A 46 5.86 12.89 3.56
C LYS A 46 6.95 12.20 2.76
N TYR A 47 7.06 10.88 2.89
CA TYR A 47 8.01 10.11 2.10
C TYR A 47 7.66 10.16 0.62
N GLY A 48 8.68 10.47 -0.19
CA GLY A 48 8.60 10.36 -1.64
C GLY A 48 8.59 8.89 -2.08
N LEU A 49 8.33 8.66 -3.36
CA LEU A 49 8.45 7.33 -3.94
C LEU A 49 9.92 6.89 -3.95
N PRO A 50 10.23 5.64 -3.56
CA PRO A 50 11.53 5.06 -3.87
C PRO A 50 11.69 4.95 -5.39
N THR A 51 12.92 4.80 -5.87
CA THR A 51 13.18 4.55 -7.30
C THR A 51 12.32 3.36 -7.77
N PRO A 52 11.36 3.58 -8.67
CA PRO A 52 10.48 2.50 -9.12
C PRO A 52 11.28 1.41 -9.84
N LEU A 53 10.99 0.14 -9.53
CA LEU A 53 11.59 -1.01 -10.21
C LEU A 53 10.82 -1.32 -11.50
N ASP A 54 11.48 -1.92 -12.47
CA ASP A 54 10.80 -2.40 -13.67
C ASP A 54 9.94 -3.64 -13.33
N PRO A 55 8.67 -3.69 -13.74
CA PRO A 55 7.80 -4.82 -13.42
C PRO A 55 8.33 -6.16 -13.96
N LEU A 56 8.92 -6.17 -15.16
CA LEU A 56 9.44 -7.39 -15.77
C LEU A 56 10.73 -7.85 -15.07
N GLU A 57 11.57 -6.91 -14.65
CA GLU A 57 12.74 -7.20 -13.81
C GLU A 57 12.32 -7.86 -12.49
N ILE A 58 11.30 -7.33 -11.81
CA ILE A 58 10.76 -7.96 -10.60
C ILE A 58 10.25 -9.36 -10.88
N ARG A 59 9.49 -9.55 -11.95
CA ARG A 59 8.93 -10.86 -12.31
C ARG A 59 10.01 -11.89 -12.58
N ASP A 60 11.09 -11.47 -13.24
CA ASP A 60 12.18 -12.37 -13.63
C ASP A 60 13.21 -12.56 -12.50
N HIS A 61 13.27 -11.64 -11.53
CA HIS A 61 14.13 -11.66 -10.35
C HIS A 61 13.37 -11.26 -9.07
N PRO A 62 12.44 -12.09 -8.56
CA PRO A 62 11.57 -11.72 -7.45
C PRO A 62 12.31 -11.47 -6.13
N ASP A 63 13.52 -12.00 -5.98
CA ASP A 63 14.38 -11.80 -4.81
C ASP A 63 14.75 -10.33 -4.57
N ILE A 64 14.73 -9.49 -5.61
CA ILE A 64 15.00 -8.05 -5.46
C ILE A 64 13.99 -7.35 -4.55
N VAL A 65 12.73 -7.81 -4.58
CA VAL A 65 11.65 -7.28 -3.73
C VAL A 65 11.88 -7.72 -2.29
N HIS A 66 12.29 -8.98 -2.10
CA HIS A 66 12.60 -9.50 -0.79
C HIS A 66 13.78 -8.73 -0.15
N GLN A 67 14.85 -8.57 -0.92
CA GLN A 67 16.05 -7.84 -0.52
C GLN A 67 15.72 -6.39 -0.15
N ARG A 68 14.99 -5.68 -1.02
CA ARG A 68 14.63 -4.27 -0.79
C ARG A 68 13.76 -4.08 0.46
N TYR A 69 12.69 -4.86 0.60
CA TYR A 69 11.66 -4.57 1.61
C TYR A 69 11.83 -5.26 2.95
N TYR A 70 12.49 -6.43 3.00
CA TYR A 70 12.66 -7.17 4.26
C TYR A 70 14.07 -7.06 4.82
N LEU A 71 15.08 -6.97 3.96
CA LEU A 71 16.48 -6.96 4.41
C LEU A 71 17.03 -5.53 4.49
N ASP A 72 16.87 -4.73 3.43
CA ASP A 72 17.44 -3.39 3.37
C ASP A 72 16.63 -2.34 4.14
N GLU A 73 15.31 -2.29 3.91
CA GLU A 73 14.42 -1.30 4.53
C GLU A 73 13.71 -1.83 5.79
N ASP A 74 13.52 -3.15 5.91
CA ASP A 74 12.78 -3.82 7.01
C ASP A 74 11.42 -3.16 7.29
N TYR A 75 10.54 -3.15 6.28
CA TYR A 75 9.21 -2.53 6.39
C TYR A 75 8.38 -3.12 7.52
N ARG A 76 8.57 -4.40 7.84
CA ARG A 76 7.91 -5.04 8.97
C ARG A 76 8.17 -4.26 10.26
N ARG A 77 9.42 -3.87 10.54
CA ARG A 77 9.75 -3.02 11.69
C ARG A 77 9.35 -1.58 11.48
N LEU A 78 9.52 -1.02 10.29
CA LEU A 78 9.15 0.38 10.04
C LEU A 78 7.68 0.65 10.38
N ARG A 79 6.79 -0.29 10.05
CA ARG A 79 5.35 -0.26 10.37
C ARG A 79 5.04 -0.42 11.87
N SER A 80 6.04 -0.59 12.74
CA SER A 80 5.84 -0.49 14.20
C SER A 80 6.00 0.94 14.71
N PHE A 81 6.68 1.82 13.96
CA PHE A 81 6.90 3.20 14.37
C PHE A 81 5.71 4.08 13.96
N ARG A 82 5.06 4.73 14.94
CA ARG A 82 3.97 5.68 14.66
C ARG A 82 4.38 6.81 13.74
N LEU A 83 5.61 7.31 13.88
CA LEU A 83 6.12 8.37 13.03
C LEU A 83 6.22 7.94 11.57
N PHE A 84 6.60 6.68 11.30
CA PHE A 84 6.59 6.13 9.96
C PHE A 84 5.18 6.20 9.35
N HIS A 85 4.15 5.79 10.09
CA HIS A 85 2.75 5.85 9.65
C HIS A 85 2.29 7.26 9.26
N HIS A 86 2.65 8.25 10.07
CA HIS A 86 2.26 9.64 9.83
C HIS A 86 2.97 10.23 8.61
N ARG A 87 4.09 9.65 8.19
CA ARG A 87 4.92 10.16 7.09
C ARG A 87 4.79 9.36 5.81
N ASP A 88 4.36 8.11 5.90
CA ASP A 88 4.06 7.30 4.73
C ASP A 88 2.84 7.85 3.97
N THR A 89 2.68 7.38 2.73
CA THR A 89 1.65 7.85 1.80
C THR A 89 0.93 6.68 1.13
N PRO A 90 -0.34 6.87 0.75
CA PRO A 90 -1.09 5.84 0.03
C PRO A 90 -0.42 5.49 -1.30
N LEU A 91 0.16 6.47 -2.01
CA LEU A 91 0.86 6.22 -3.26
C LEU A 91 2.10 5.34 -3.04
N ARG A 92 2.92 5.62 -2.01
CA ARG A 92 4.10 4.80 -1.72
C ARG A 92 3.73 3.36 -1.32
N SER A 93 2.63 3.18 -0.58
CA SER A 93 2.07 1.87 -0.25
C SER A 93 1.59 1.12 -1.50
N LEU A 94 0.94 1.82 -2.43
CA LEU A 94 0.52 1.23 -3.71
C LEU A 94 1.72 0.73 -4.55
N TYR A 95 2.85 1.44 -4.57
CA TYR A 95 4.06 0.96 -5.26
C TYR A 95 4.68 -0.26 -4.57
N ARG A 96 4.63 -0.35 -3.24
CA ARG A 96 5.05 -1.58 -2.55
C ARG A 96 4.15 -2.75 -2.90
N LEU A 97 2.83 -2.50 -2.96
CA LEU A 97 1.85 -3.50 -3.35
C LEU A 97 2.06 -3.98 -4.79
N HIS A 98 2.38 -3.06 -5.71
CA HIS A 98 2.81 -3.36 -7.07
C HIS A 98 4.02 -4.29 -7.08
N ASP A 99 5.07 -3.95 -6.35
CA ASP A 99 6.31 -4.72 -6.38
C ASP A 99 6.12 -6.14 -5.84
N VAL A 100 5.41 -6.31 -4.71
CA VAL A 100 5.13 -7.65 -4.16
C VAL A 100 4.16 -8.46 -5.03
N LEU A 101 3.23 -7.80 -5.74
CA LEU A 101 2.38 -8.47 -6.73
C LEU A 101 3.23 -8.99 -7.91
N CYS A 102 4.10 -8.15 -8.46
CA CYS A 102 4.96 -8.53 -9.57
C CYS A 102 5.94 -9.66 -9.21
N ALA A 103 6.33 -9.76 -7.92
CA ALA A 103 7.16 -10.83 -7.40
C ALA A 103 6.39 -12.12 -7.09
N ASN A 104 5.06 -12.14 -7.29
CA ASN A 104 4.17 -13.24 -6.91
C ASN A 104 4.26 -13.60 -5.41
N GLU A 105 4.41 -12.57 -4.57
CA GLU A 105 4.62 -12.67 -3.12
C GLU A 105 3.30 -12.46 -2.35
N ASP A 106 2.41 -13.45 -2.47
CA ASP A 106 1.03 -13.48 -1.96
C ASP A 106 0.86 -13.02 -0.50
N ASN A 107 1.69 -13.55 0.40
CA ASN A 107 1.64 -13.19 1.82
C ASN A 107 1.87 -11.69 2.04
N TYR A 108 2.66 -11.07 1.16
CA TYR A 108 3.00 -9.66 1.28
C TYR A 108 2.00 -8.76 0.56
N VAL A 109 1.32 -9.26 -0.47
CA VAL A 109 0.11 -8.63 -1.01
C VAL A 109 -0.93 -8.47 0.10
N MET A 110 -1.18 -9.55 0.86
CA MET A 110 -2.06 -9.54 2.04
C MET A 110 -1.60 -8.49 3.07
N LEU A 111 -0.34 -8.55 3.50
CA LEU A 111 0.17 -7.66 4.56
C LEU A 111 0.21 -6.17 4.17
N GLU A 112 0.55 -5.84 2.92
CA GLU A 112 0.53 -4.45 2.45
C GLU A 112 -0.91 -3.97 2.23
N GLY A 113 -1.80 -4.84 1.72
CA GLY A 113 -3.23 -4.56 1.62
C GLY A 113 -3.89 -4.25 2.98
N ASP A 114 -3.55 -5.03 4.02
CA ASP A 114 -3.94 -4.78 5.42
C ASP A 114 -3.41 -3.44 5.91
N TYR A 115 -2.11 -3.22 5.73
CA TYR A 115 -1.47 -1.98 6.13
C TYR A 115 -2.17 -0.76 5.50
N PHE A 116 -2.51 -0.82 4.21
CA PHE A 116 -3.24 0.24 3.52
C PHE A 116 -4.67 0.39 4.08
N PHE A 117 -5.42 -0.70 4.17
CA PHE A 117 -6.81 -0.67 4.63
C PHE A 117 -6.92 -0.02 6.01
N ARG A 118 -5.99 -0.36 6.91
CA ARG A 118 -5.97 0.16 8.28
C ARG A 118 -5.67 1.66 8.42
N ARG A 119 -5.29 2.35 7.34
CA ARG A 119 -5.09 3.80 7.34
C ARG A 119 -6.42 4.50 7.09
N ALA A 120 -7.06 4.95 8.18
CA ALA A 120 -8.34 5.65 8.12
C ALA A 120 -8.36 6.84 7.14
N GLY A 121 -7.24 7.58 7.05
CA GLY A 121 -7.11 8.71 6.13
C GLY A 121 -6.75 8.36 4.68
N TRP A 122 -6.57 7.09 4.33
CA TRP A 122 -6.18 6.67 2.98
C TRP A 122 -7.38 6.09 2.24
N ARG A 123 -8.27 6.96 1.79
CA ARG A 123 -9.37 6.58 0.91
C ARG A 123 -8.81 6.23 -0.46
N THR A 124 -9.36 5.18 -1.08
CA THR A 124 -8.84 4.69 -2.36
C THR A 124 -9.01 5.74 -3.46
N LYS A 125 -10.13 6.48 -3.44
CA LYS A 125 -10.43 7.59 -4.38
C LYS A 125 -9.47 8.77 -4.30
N ASP A 126 -8.77 8.93 -3.17
CA ASP A 126 -7.89 10.08 -2.91
C ASP A 126 -6.42 9.77 -3.27
N ILE A 127 -6.14 8.58 -3.83
CA ILE A 127 -4.80 8.23 -4.35
C ILE A 127 -4.49 9.14 -5.54
N PRO A 128 -3.43 9.97 -5.46
CA PRO A 128 -3.08 10.87 -6.56
C PRO A 128 -2.63 10.08 -7.78
N ASP A 129 -2.91 10.62 -8.96
CA ASP A 129 -2.43 10.06 -10.24
C ASP A 129 -0.89 10.10 -10.27
N PRO A 130 -0.20 8.94 -10.34
CA PRO A 130 1.26 8.90 -10.41
C PRO A 130 1.81 9.42 -11.74
N LYS A 131 1.01 9.41 -12.82
CA LYS A 131 1.46 9.65 -14.20
C LYS A 131 2.72 8.85 -14.53
N ASP A 132 2.70 7.57 -14.17
CA ASP A 132 3.90 6.74 -14.25
C ASP A 132 4.36 6.61 -15.72
N PRO A 133 5.65 6.86 -16.01
CA PRO A 133 6.15 6.81 -17.38
C PRO A 133 6.25 5.40 -17.95
N ASN A 134 6.26 4.35 -17.10
CA ASN A 134 6.24 2.97 -17.56
C ASN A 134 4.77 2.52 -17.72
N PRO A 135 4.30 2.23 -18.96
CA PRO A 135 2.89 1.92 -19.21
C PRO A 135 2.44 0.62 -18.53
N LEU A 136 3.30 -0.40 -18.45
CA LEU A 136 3.00 -1.66 -17.77
C LEU A 136 2.80 -1.42 -16.27
N ARG A 137 3.73 -0.72 -15.62
CA ARG A 137 3.60 -0.35 -14.20
C ARG A 137 2.34 0.47 -13.97
N TYR A 138 2.06 1.45 -14.85
CA TYR A 138 0.87 2.29 -14.69
C TYR A 138 -0.43 1.47 -14.79
N ALA A 139 -0.49 0.52 -15.73
CA ALA A 139 -1.61 -0.41 -15.88
C ALA A 139 -1.79 -1.34 -14.66
N ILE A 140 -0.69 -1.84 -14.08
CA ILE A 140 -0.73 -2.65 -12.86
C ILE A 140 -1.23 -1.82 -11.68
N LEU A 141 -0.70 -0.60 -11.49
CA LEU A 141 -1.14 0.31 -10.42
C LEU A 141 -2.64 0.61 -10.52
N ALA A 142 -3.15 0.89 -11.73
CA ALA A 142 -4.57 1.12 -11.95
C ALA A 142 -5.44 -0.10 -11.62
N SER A 143 -4.97 -1.30 -12.04
CA SER A 143 -5.66 -2.56 -11.77
C SER A 143 -5.68 -2.91 -10.28
N LEU A 144 -4.56 -2.71 -9.59
CA LEU A 144 -4.45 -2.88 -8.14
C LEU A 144 -5.43 -1.99 -7.39
N VAL A 145 -5.51 -0.71 -7.75
CA VAL A 145 -6.44 0.23 -7.10
C VAL A 145 -7.89 -0.22 -7.27
N GLU A 146 -8.26 -0.71 -8.45
CA GLU A 146 -9.60 -1.26 -8.70
C GLU A 146 -9.86 -2.55 -7.90
N SER A 147 -8.89 -3.47 -7.85
CA SER A 147 -8.98 -4.70 -7.03
C SER A 147 -9.04 -4.42 -5.53
N MET A 148 -8.33 -3.38 -5.06
CA MET A 148 -8.44 -2.89 -3.68
C MET A 148 -9.85 -2.36 -3.39
N VAL A 149 -10.49 -1.66 -4.34
CA VAL A 149 -11.88 -1.20 -4.17
C VAL A 149 -12.82 -2.40 -4.01
N GLU A 150 -12.71 -3.41 -4.86
CA GLU A 150 -13.53 -4.63 -4.79
C GLU A 150 -13.33 -5.34 -3.44
N SER A 151 -12.08 -5.59 -3.06
CA SER A 151 -11.70 -6.26 -1.80
C SER A 151 -12.14 -5.47 -0.56
N PHE A 152 -11.91 -4.15 -0.53
CA PHE A 152 -12.28 -3.32 0.61
C PHE A 152 -13.79 -3.15 0.72
N ASN A 153 -14.51 -3.06 -0.40
CA ASN A 153 -15.96 -3.00 -0.39
C ASN A 153 -16.59 -4.32 0.07
N TYR A 154 -15.99 -5.46 -0.31
CA TYR A 154 -16.37 -6.75 0.26
C TYR A 154 -16.26 -6.74 1.79
N LYS A 155 -15.13 -6.28 2.35
CA LYS A 155 -14.96 -6.17 3.81
C LYS A 155 -15.94 -5.22 4.47
N ILE A 156 -16.11 -4.03 3.89
CA ILE A 156 -17.06 -3.02 4.39
C ILE A 156 -18.48 -3.59 4.39
N SER A 157 -18.85 -4.39 3.37
CA SER A 157 -20.14 -5.09 3.29
C SER A 157 -20.34 -6.07 4.44
N LYS A 158 -19.26 -6.66 4.96
CA LYS A 158 -19.25 -7.57 6.12
C LYS A 158 -19.16 -6.83 7.47
N GLY A 159 -19.20 -5.50 7.47
CA GLY A 159 -19.16 -4.69 8.70
C GLY A 159 -17.74 -4.31 9.15
N LEU A 160 -16.69 -4.74 8.45
CA LEU A 160 -15.32 -4.30 8.76
C LEU A 160 -15.16 -2.81 8.48
N ARG A 161 -14.29 -2.16 9.24
CA ARG A 161 -13.94 -0.74 9.10
C ARG A 161 -12.42 -0.59 9.12
N ARG A 162 -11.94 0.50 8.53
CA ARG A 162 -10.50 0.79 8.41
C ARG A 162 -9.83 0.93 9.78
N GLU A 163 -10.50 1.49 10.77
CA GLU A 163 -9.93 1.68 12.10
C GLU A 163 -9.89 0.36 12.86
N MET A 164 -8.71 -0.03 13.33
CA MET A 164 -8.55 -1.16 14.23
C MET A 164 -9.01 -0.74 15.62
N ARG A 165 -10.31 -0.93 15.91
CA ARG A 165 -10.82 -0.94 17.29
C ARG A 165 -11.47 -2.29 17.55
N MET A 166 -11.26 -2.81 18.75
CA MET A 166 -12.02 -3.97 19.22
C MET A 166 -13.50 -3.57 19.23
N THR A 167 -14.30 -4.22 18.41
CA THR A 167 -15.74 -4.02 18.34
C THR A 167 -16.45 -5.17 19.04
N THR A 168 -17.50 -4.82 19.76
CA THR A 168 -18.45 -5.78 20.32
C THR A 168 -19.23 -6.49 19.22
N SER A 169 -19.87 -7.62 19.56
CA SER A 169 -20.72 -8.36 18.61
C SER A 169 -21.87 -7.48 18.09
N GLU A 170 -22.47 -6.69 18.98
CA GLU A 170 -23.56 -5.76 18.69
C GLU A 170 -23.11 -4.66 17.72
N GLU A 171 -21.93 -4.08 17.94
CA GLU A 171 -21.35 -3.09 17.02
C GLU A 171 -21.06 -3.69 15.66
N ASN A 172 -20.48 -4.89 15.59
CA ASN A 172 -20.24 -5.57 14.31
C ASN A 172 -21.54 -5.82 13.55
N HIS A 173 -22.60 -6.26 14.24
CA HIS A 173 -23.91 -6.44 13.63
C HIS A 173 -24.48 -5.10 13.12
N ALA A 174 -24.36 -4.03 13.90
CA ALA A 174 -24.81 -2.71 13.49
C ALA A 174 -24.04 -2.20 12.24
N LEU A 175 -22.72 -2.39 12.19
CA LEU A 175 -21.89 -2.01 11.04
C LEU A 175 -22.19 -2.84 9.79
N TYR A 176 -22.55 -4.11 9.97
CA TYR A 176 -23.03 -4.99 8.90
C TYR A 176 -24.39 -4.54 8.38
N MET A 177 -25.31 -4.11 9.24
CA MET A 177 -26.66 -3.66 8.87
C MET A 177 -26.73 -2.19 8.44
N ASP A 178 -25.65 -1.43 8.61
CA ASP A 178 -25.56 -0.01 8.24
C ASP A 178 -25.97 0.21 6.77
N PRO A 179 -27.01 1.01 6.47
CA PRO A 179 -27.39 1.33 5.10
C PRO A 179 -26.41 2.30 4.42
N ASN A 180 -25.63 3.05 5.20
CA ASN A 180 -24.72 4.11 4.74
C ASN A 180 -23.26 3.68 4.82
N LYS A 181 -22.98 2.45 4.36
CA LYS A 181 -21.62 1.90 4.37
C LYS A 181 -20.65 2.83 3.62
N PRO A 182 -19.45 3.10 4.19
CA PRO A 182 -18.48 4.03 3.60
C PRO A 182 -17.68 3.36 2.48
N PHE A 183 -18.36 2.86 1.45
CA PHE A 183 -17.74 2.16 0.33
C PHE A 183 -16.65 3.00 -0.33
N GLU A 184 -15.59 2.32 -0.74
CA GLU A 184 -14.49 2.83 -1.53
C GLU A 184 -14.89 2.99 -2.99
N GLN A 185 -14.20 3.92 -3.64
CA GLN A 185 -14.34 4.22 -5.05
C GLN A 185 -12.93 4.32 -5.63
N ALA A 186 -12.77 3.95 -6.90
CA ALA A 186 -11.50 4.15 -7.60
C ALA A 186 -11.32 5.65 -7.91
N PRO A 187 -10.08 6.18 -7.86
CA PRO A 187 -9.75 7.47 -8.42
C PRO A 187 -10.14 7.54 -9.91
N SER A 188 -10.51 8.73 -10.39
CA SER A 188 -10.87 8.88 -11.81
C SER A 188 -9.74 8.51 -12.77
N TRP A 189 -8.47 8.66 -12.37
CA TRP A 189 -7.34 8.38 -13.23
C TRP A 189 -7.26 6.90 -13.65
N THR A 190 -7.71 5.95 -12.82
CA THR A 190 -7.60 4.52 -13.15
C THR A 190 -8.40 4.18 -14.41
N SER A 191 -9.57 4.81 -14.58
CA SER A 191 -10.46 4.62 -15.73
C SER A 191 -9.88 5.10 -17.06
N HIS A 192 -8.88 5.98 -17.02
CA HIS A 192 -8.22 6.52 -18.22
C HIS A 192 -6.99 5.72 -18.64
N VAL A 193 -6.56 4.72 -17.85
CA VAL A 193 -5.38 3.91 -18.17
C VAL A 193 -5.75 2.85 -19.21
N PRO A 194 -5.19 2.90 -20.44
CA PRO A 194 -5.57 1.99 -21.51
C PRO A 194 -5.01 0.58 -21.27
N PRO A 195 -5.55 -0.44 -21.98
CA PRO A 195 -4.92 -1.74 -22.04
C PRO A 195 -3.56 -1.69 -22.74
N LEU A 196 -2.71 -2.66 -22.41
CA LEU A 196 -1.42 -2.86 -23.08
C LEU A 196 -1.60 -3.41 -24.50
N GLU A 197 -0.57 -3.28 -25.32
CA GLU A 197 -0.55 -3.84 -26.68
C GLU A 197 -0.55 -5.37 -26.64
N GLU A 198 0.24 -5.96 -25.74
CA GLU A 198 0.40 -7.41 -25.59
C GLU A 198 -0.04 -7.87 -24.20
N TRP A 199 -0.42 -9.14 -24.11
CA TRP A 199 -0.73 -9.77 -22.84
C TRP A 199 0.54 -9.97 -22.01
N THR A 200 0.49 -9.57 -20.74
CA THR A 200 1.61 -9.77 -19.79
C THR A 200 1.14 -10.55 -18.58
N SER A 201 1.76 -11.70 -18.30
CA SER A 201 1.47 -12.51 -17.13
C SER A 201 2.57 -12.40 -16.06
N PHE A 202 2.12 -12.33 -14.81
CA PHE A 202 2.89 -12.39 -13.57
C PHE A 202 2.57 -13.64 -12.74
N LEU A 203 1.76 -14.57 -13.29
CA LEU A 203 1.52 -15.87 -12.67
C LEU A 203 2.76 -16.75 -12.79
N GLU A 204 2.92 -17.72 -11.87
CA GLU A 204 4.11 -18.57 -11.74
C GLU A 204 4.47 -19.32 -13.05
N ASP A 205 3.47 -19.82 -13.76
CA ASP A 205 3.58 -20.54 -15.03
C ASP A 205 3.47 -19.63 -16.28
N ARG A 206 3.34 -18.31 -16.06
CA ARG A 206 3.18 -17.26 -17.09
C ARG A 206 1.99 -17.51 -18.02
N VAL A 207 1.00 -18.29 -17.58
CA VAL A 207 -0.20 -18.54 -18.37
C VAL A 207 -1.02 -17.27 -18.53
N ILE A 208 -1.73 -17.21 -19.66
CA ILE A 208 -2.74 -16.19 -19.90
C ILE A 208 -4.09 -16.76 -19.48
N VAL A 209 -4.62 -16.21 -18.39
CA VAL A 209 -5.97 -16.51 -17.89
C VAL A 209 -6.82 -15.27 -18.09
N ILE A 210 -7.95 -15.44 -18.79
CA ILE A 210 -8.88 -14.36 -19.07
C ILE A 210 -10.07 -14.50 -18.13
N GLU A 211 -10.10 -13.63 -17.13
CA GLU A 211 -11.16 -13.55 -16.13
C GLU A 211 -11.74 -12.13 -16.09
N ASN A 212 -12.84 -11.94 -15.37
CA ASN A 212 -13.41 -10.62 -15.17
C ASN A 212 -12.71 -9.90 -14.00
N THR A 213 -11.40 -9.68 -14.13
CA THR A 213 -10.59 -8.94 -13.16
C THR A 213 -10.20 -7.56 -13.68
N PRO A 214 -9.91 -6.59 -12.79
CA PRO A 214 -9.32 -5.32 -13.18
C PRO A 214 -8.05 -5.43 -14.03
N PHE A 215 -7.25 -6.48 -13.80
CA PHE A 215 -6.03 -6.76 -14.56
C PHE A 215 -6.30 -7.17 -16.00
N CYS A 216 -7.29 -8.04 -16.22
CA CYS A 216 -7.65 -8.49 -17.57
C CYS A 216 -8.18 -7.35 -18.46
N LYS A 217 -8.84 -6.33 -17.87
CA LYS A 217 -9.22 -5.09 -18.60
C LYS A 217 -8.01 -4.40 -19.25
N ARG A 218 -6.81 -4.63 -18.71
CA ARG A 218 -5.55 -4.03 -19.17
C ARG A 218 -4.59 -5.03 -19.82
N ARG A 219 -5.08 -6.22 -20.16
CA ARG A 219 -4.30 -7.34 -20.72
C ARG A 219 -3.17 -7.83 -19.79
N ILE A 220 -3.44 -7.83 -18.49
CA ILE A 220 -2.52 -8.35 -17.48
C ILE A 220 -3.15 -9.57 -16.80
N CYS A 221 -2.34 -10.60 -16.55
CA CYS A 221 -2.68 -11.72 -15.69
C CYS A 221 -1.82 -11.62 -14.42
N ALA A 222 -2.45 -11.38 -13.27
CA ALA A 222 -1.81 -11.32 -11.97
C ALA A 222 -2.83 -11.73 -10.90
N ASP A 223 -2.37 -12.36 -9.82
CA ASP A 223 -3.23 -12.74 -8.70
C ASP A 223 -3.16 -11.68 -7.59
N ALA A 224 -4.29 -11.02 -7.33
CA ALA A 224 -4.44 -10.08 -6.22
C ALA A 224 -5.48 -10.54 -5.18
N ASN A 225 -5.88 -11.81 -5.21
CA ASN A 225 -6.92 -12.38 -4.35
C ASN A 225 -6.58 -12.26 -2.86
N GLN A 226 -5.28 -12.24 -2.53
CA GLN A 226 -4.81 -12.04 -1.16
C GLN A 226 -5.19 -10.70 -0.53
N LEU A 227 -5.64 -9.71 -1.33
CA LEU A 227 -6.22 -8.47 -0.80
C LEU A 227 -7.50 -8.70 0.01
N GLU A 228 -8.21 -9.81 -0.25
CA GLU A 228 -9.41 -10.22 0.47
C GLU A 228 -9.10 -10.83 1.85
N ASN A 229 -7.94 -11.49 2.00
CA ASN A 229 -7.55 -12.31 3.16
C ASN A 229 -7.05 -11.53 4.38
N VAL A 230 -7.62 -10.36 4.62
CA VAL A 230 -7.08 -9.34 5.52
C VAL A 230 -8.13 -8.85 6.50
#